data_AF-A0AA90Z502-F1
#
_entry.id   AF-A0AA90Z502-F1
#
_cell.length_a   1.000
_cell.length_b   1.000
_cell.length_c   1.000
_cell.angle_alpha   90.00
_cell.angle_beta   90.00
_cell.angle_gamma   90.00
#
_symmetry.space_group_name_H-M   'P 1'
#
loop_
_entity.id
_entity.type
_entity.pdbx_description
1 polymer ?
#
loop_
_entity_poly.entity_id
_entity_poly.type
_entity_poly.pdbx_seq_one_letter_code
_entity_poly.pdbx_strand_id
1 'polypeptide(L)'
;MAVGRLDIAGAGFCTGTLVSPTLVLTAAHCLFDKRSGQRINPADIEFLAGWRLGRALAYRTARQAVIHPDYQYGVDSTADRVSADVALIELWQPIRNTAVIPFESGDQPKRGAEVGVVSYAHDRSEAPSLQQVCSVMNRQAGVMVMSCDVDFGSSGAPVFSFTGARPQIVSVVAAKASMDGQSVAIGTAVEHSLQLLRDELSAGRGFGLSSSGSGTNKNIGARFIRP
;
A
#
# COMPACT_ATOMS: atom_id res chain seq x y z
N MET A 1 9.87 3.66 12.15
CA MET A 1 10.04 3.35 10.71
C MET A 1 8.80 3.81 9.96
N ALA A 2 8.95 4.32 8.73
CA ALA A 2 7.84 4.76 7.87
C ALA A 2 7.08 3.63 7.17
N VAL A 3 7.60 2.40 7.22
CA VAL A 3 6.86 1.19 6.90
C VAL A 3 5.96 0.82 8.08
N GLY A 4 4.74 0.39 7.79
CA GLY A 4 3.75 0.02 8.79
C GLY A 4 2.77 -1.01 8.29
N ARG A 5 1.98 -1.55 9.23
CA ARG A 5 0.92 -2.50 8.94
C ARG A 5 -0.36 -1.73 8.59
N LEU A 6 -1.07 -2.18 7.58
CA LEU A 6 -2.41 -1.72 7.23
C LEU A 6 -3.39 -2.74 7.79
N ASP A 7 -4.09 -2.39 8.86
CA ASP A 7 -5.17 -3.20 9.39
C ASP A 7 -6.47 -2.85 8.68
N ILE A 8 -7.13 -3.88 8.17
CA ILE A 8 -8.29 -3.77 7.29
C ILE A 8 -9.43 -4.52 7.98
N ALA A 9 -10.40 -3.78 8.53
CA ALA A 9 -11.37 -4.30 9.50
C ALA A 9 -12.05 -5.61 9.04
N GLY A 10 -11.64 -6.73 9.63
CA GLY A 10 -12.19 -8.06 9.36
C GLY A 10 -11.73 -8.73 8.05
N ALA A 11 -10.91 -8.07 7.21
CA ALA A 11 -10.44 -8.61 5.93
C ALA A 11 -8.97 -9.06 5.95
N GLY A 12 -8.25 -8.78 7.04
CA GLY A 12 -6.84 -9.15 7.24
C GLY A 12 -5.95 -7.91 7.35
N PHE A 13 -4.70 -8.05 6.90
CA PHE A 13 -3.76 -6.93 6.88
C PHE A 13 -2.89 -6.94 5.63
N CYS A 14 -2.38 -5.77 5.30
CA CYS A 14 -1.34 -5.54 4.30
C CYS A 14 -0.16 -4.79 4.92
N THR A 15 0.87 -4.56 4.12
CA THR A 15 1.94 -3.62 4.42
C THR A 15 1.71 -2.32 3.67
N GLY A 16 2.09 -1.19 4.27
CA GLY A 16 2.09 0.12 3.63
C GLY A 16 3.30 0.95 4.04
N THR A 17 3.63 1.96 3.25
CA THR A 17 4.79 2.84 3.52
C THR A 17 4.48 4.30 3.31
N LEU A 18 4.90 5.16 4.24
CA LEU A 18 4.76 6.60 4.08
C LEU A 18 5.69 7.13 2.97
N VAL A 19 5.08 7.83 2.02
CA VAL A 19 5.75 8.63 0.96
C VAL A 19 5.55 10.13 1.15
N SER A 20 4.73 10.51 2.14
CA SER A 20 4.65 11.84 2.75
C SER A 20 4.09 11.71 4.18
N PRO A 21 4.01 12.79 4.98
CA PRO A 21 3.39 12.72 6.31
C PRO A 21 1.92 12.24 6.31
N THR A 22 1.19 12.33 5.19
CA THR A 22 -0.22 11.96 5.08
C THR A 22 -0.49 10.88 4.04
N LEU A 23 0.51 10.46 3.25
CA LEU A 23 0.32 9.56 2.12
C LEU A 23 1.02 8.24 2.36
N VAL A 24 0.27 7.15 2.28
CA VAL A 24 0.74 5.77 2.40
C VAL A 24 0.61 5.07 1.04
N LEU A 25 1.72 4.58 0.53
CA LEU A 25 1.80 3.74 -0.65
C LEU A 25 1.56 2.28 -0.27
N THR A 26 0.74 1.57 -1.05
CA THR A 26 0.43 0.14 -0.88
C THR A 26 -0.03 -0.48 -2.21
N ALA A 27 -0.48 -1.74 -2.20
CA ALA A 27 -1.04 -2.43 -3.35
C ALA A 27 -2.54 -2.12 -3.51
N ALA A 28 -3.03 -2.07 -4.75
CA ALA A 28 -4.43 -1.78 -5.02
C ALA A 28 -5.35 -2.90 -4.53
N HIS A 29 -4.94 -4.16 -4.66
CA HIS A 29 -5.72 -5.30 -4.19
C HIS A 29 -5.97 -5.31 -2.68
N CYS A 30 -5.16 -4.59 -1.89
CA CYS A 30 -5.38 -4.43 -0.44
C CYS A 30 -6.65 -3.61 -0.13
N LEU A 31 -7.17 -2.86 -1.09
CA LEU A 31 -8.37 -2.02 -0.92
C LEU A 31 -9.66 -2.73 -1.33
N PHE A 32 -9.62 -4.05 -1.49
CA PHE A 32 -10.75 -4.88 -1.90
C PHE A 32 -10.94 -6.06 -0.96
N ASP A 33 -12.20 -6.36 -0.63
CA ASP A 33 -12.56 -7.53 0.15
C ASP A 33 -12.43 -8.79 -0.72
N LYS A 34 -11.67 -9.77 -0.24
CA LYS A 34 -11.34 -10.97 -1.03
C LYS A 34 -12.54 -11.83 -1.38
N ARG A 35 -13.59 -11.79 -0.54
CA ARG A 35 -14.77 -12.64 -0.67
C ARG A 35 -15.83 -12.02 -1.56
N SER A 36 -16.11 -10.73 -1.38
CA SER A 36 -17.15 -10.00 -2.10
C SER A 36 -16.65 -9.26 -3.34
N GLY A 37 -15.33 -9.02 -3.44
CA GLY A 37 -14.72 -8.21 -4.49
C GLY A 37 -15.06 -6.72 -4.40
N GLN A 38 -15.71 -6.28 -3.32
CA GLN A 38 -16.08 -4.88 -3.14
C GLN A 38 -14.91 -4.06 -2.61
N ARG A 39 -14.88 -2.77 -2.96
CA ARG A 39 -13.91 -1.83 -2.39
C ARG A 39 -14.18 -1.64 -0.91
N ILE A 40 -13.13 -1.71 -0.12
CA ILE A 40 -13.17 -1.50 1.33
C ILE A 40 -13.25 0.00 1.60
N ASN A 41 -14.16 0.39 2.49
CA ASN A 41 -14.28 1.78 2.91
C ASN A 41 -12.98 2.20 3.62
N PRO A 42 -12.30 3.29 3.21
CA PRO A 42 -11.07 3.74 3.87
C PRO A 42 -11.24 4.01 5.36
N ALA A 43 -12.45 4.36 5.84
CA ALA A 43 -12.70 4.51 7.27
C ALA A 43 -12.45 3.21 8.08
N ASP A 44 -12.49 2.05 7.42
CA ASP A 44 -12.23 0.72 7.99
C ASP A 44 -10.75 0.30 7.88
N ILE A 45 -9.88 1.20 7.43
CA ILE A 45 -8.44 0.96 7.27
C ILE A 45 -7.65 1.82 8.24
N GLU A 46 -6.81 1.18 9.05
CA GLU A 46 -5.88 1.84 9.96
C GLU A 46 -4.42 1.55 9.58
N PHE A 47 -3.63 2.61 9.47
CA PHE A 47 -2.19 2.53 9.28
C PHE A 47 -1.44 2.59 10.61
N LEU A 48 -0.68 1.54 10.89
CA LEU A 48 0.12 1.32 12.09
C LEU A 48 1.60 1.53 11.79
N ALA A 49 2.05 2.78 11.84
CA ALA A 49 3.41 3.16 11.46
C ALA A 49 4.46 2.57 12.42
N GLY A 50 5.41 1.81 11.88
CA GLY A 50 6.45 1.18 12.69
C GLY A 50 5.91 0.18 13.72
N TRP A 51 4.80 -0.49 13.41
CA TRP A 51 4.22 -1.55 14.25
C TRP A 51 5.27 -2.59 14.63
N ARG A 52 5.46 -2.81 15.94
CA ARG A 52 6.37 -3.82 16.49
C ARG A 52 5.94 -4.21 17.90
N LEU A 53 5.84 -5.52 18.15
CA LEU A 53 5.55 -6.13 19.45
C LEU A 53 4.30 -5.52 20.13
N GLY A 54 3.17 -5.50 19.42
CA GLY A 54 1.90 -4.98 19.94
C GLY A 54 1.74 -3.45 19.95
N ARG A 55 2.69 -2.68 19.41
CA ARG A 55 2.68 -1.22 19.45
C ARG A 55 3.14 -0.58 18.14
N ALA A 56 2.44 0.46 17.68
CA ALA A 56 2.93 1.36 16.64
C ALA A 56 3.51 2.66 17.21
N LEU A 57 4.34 3.33 16.42
CA LEU A 57 4.81 4.68 16.70
C LEU A 57 3.73 5.74 16.41
N ALA A 58 2.79 5.43 15.53
CA ALA A 58 1.61 6.23 15.24
C ALA A 58 0.50 5.35 14.66
N TYR A 59 -0.74 5.71 14.98
CA TYR A 59 -1.98 5.08 14.50
C TYR A 59 -2.74 6.13 13.69
N ARG A 60 -3.14 5.82 12.46
CA ARG A 60 -3.88 6.76 11.60
C ARG A 60 -4.92 6.04 10.77
N THR A 61 -6.17 6.45 10.91
CA THR A 61 -7.26 6.05 10.01
C THR A 61 -7.09 6.67 8.64
N ALA A 62 -7.41 5.92 7.59
CA ALA A 62 -7.46 6.43 6.24
C ALA A 62 -8.68 7.34 6.03
N ARG A 63 -8.46 8.41 5.27
CA ARG A 63 -9.46 9.41 4.87
C ARG A 63 -10.08 9.06 3.53
N GLN A 64 -9.21 8.77 2.57
CA GLN A 64 -9.61 8.37 1.22
C GLN A 64 -8.48 7.58 0.57
N ALA A 65 -8.79 6.89 -0.53
CA ALA A 65 -7.79 6.15 -1.28
C ALA A 65 -8.04 6.22 -2.79
N VAL A 66 -6.95 6.30 -3.54
CA VAL A 66 -6.92 6.17 -5.00
C VAL A 66 -6.17 4.90 -5.38
N ILE A 67 -6.62 4.26 -6.46
CA ILE A 67 -5.97 3.10 -7.08
C ILE A 67 -5.50 3.51 -8.46
N HIS A 68 -4.55 2.77 -9.03
CA HIS A 68 -4.17 2.98 -10.41
C HIS A 68 -5.42 2.87 -11.33
N PRO A 69 -5.68 3.81 -12.25
CA PRO A 69 -6.88 3.81 -13.08
C PRO A 69 -7.08 2.52 -13.89
N ASP A 70 -5.98 1.92 -14.34
CA ASP A 70 -6.01 0.67 -15.12
C ASP A 70 -6.17 -0.60 -14.26
N TYR A 71 -6.17 -0.48 -12.93
CA TYR A 71 -6.29 -1.64 -12.05
C TYR A 71 -7.71 -2.20 -12.04
N GLN A 72 -7.84 -3.49 -12.36
CA GLN A 72 -9.09 -4.22 -12.32
C GLN A 72 -9.00 -5.38 -11.32
N TYR A 73 -9.90 -5.36 -10.33
CA TYR A 73 -9.98 -6.42 -9.34
C TYR A 73 -10.69 -7.67 -9.90
N GLY A 74 -10.19 -8.86 -9.58
CA GLY A 74 -10.86 -10.13 -9.90
C GLY A 74 -10.70 -10.65 -11.33
N VAL A 75 -10.04 -9.91 -12.22
CA VAL A 75 -9.63 -10.42 -13.56
C VAL A 75 -8.37 -11.27 -13.39
N ASP A 76 -8.28 -12.40 -14.11
CA ASP A 76 -7.13 -13.31 -14.07
C ASP A 76 -5.80 -12.56 -14.22
N SER A 77 -4.79 -13.03 -13.49
CA SER A 77 -3.49 -12.37 -13.28
C SER A 77 -2.67 -12.25 -14.56
N THR A 78 -3.00 -11.27 -15.40
CA THR A 78 -2.15 -10.83 -16.50
C THR A 78 -1.06 -9.89 -15.97
N ALA A 79 0.04 -9.78 -16.72
CA ALA A 79 1.11 -8.80 -16.43
C ALA A 79 0.55 -7.37 -16.29
N ASP A 80 -0.48 -7.03 -17.06
CA ASP A 80 -1.15 -5.72 -17.06
C ASP A 80 -1.88 -5.43 -15.73
N ARG A 81 -2.48 -6.46 -15.10
CA ARG A 81 -3.10 -6.30 -13.77
C ARG A 81 -2.04 -5.99 -12.72
N VAL A 82 -0.89 -6.66 -12.80
CA VAL A 82 0.19 -6.50 -11.83
C VAL A 82 0.89 -5.15 -11.99
N SER A 83 1.11 -4.67 -13.22
CA SER A 83 1.71 -3.35 -13.46
C SER A 83 0.85 -2.19 -12.95
N ALA A 84 -0.45 -2.42 -12.72
CA ALA A 84 -1.38 -1.47 -12.13
C ALA A 84 -1.69 -1.74 -10.65
N ASP A 85 -1.15 -2.78 -10.02
CA ASP A 85 -1.50 -3.16 -8.63
C ASP A 85 -0.80 -2.26 -7.60
N VAL A 86 -1.22 -1.00 -7.55
CA VAL A 86 -0.65 0.04 -6.68
C VAL A 86 -1.72 1.08 -6.33
N ALA A 87 -1.66 1.56 -5.10
CA ALA A 87 -2.61 2.49 -4.54
C ALA A 87 -1.96 3.49 -3.58
N LEU A 88 -2.62 4.63 -3.42
CA LEU A 88 -2.24 5.66 -2.48
C LEU A 88 -3.40 5.93 -1.53
N ILE A 89 -3.11 5.79 -0.24
CA ILE A 89 -4.04 6.08 0.85
C ILE A 89 -3.65 7.45 1.43
N GLU A 90 -4.63 8.32 1.57
CA GLU A 90 -4.48 9.55 2.33
C GLU A 90 -5.00 9.36 3.76
N LEU A 91 -4.21 9.76 4.75
CA LEU A 91 -4.53 9.67 6.17
C LEU A 91 -5.29 10.92 6.64
N TRP A 92 -6.17 10.77 7.63
CA TRP A 92 -6.91 11.89 8.24
C TRP A 92 -6.01 12.93 8.89
N GLN A 93 -4.89 12.50 9.46
CA GLN A 93 -3.96 13.36 10.18
C GLN A 93 -2.53 13.02 9.78
N PRO A 94 -1.64 14.03 9.66
CA PRO A 94 -0.25 13.76 9.36
C PRO A 94 0.45 13.02 10.50
N ILE A 95 1.44 12.21 10.14
CA ILE A 95 2.42 11.64 11.07
C ILE A 95 3.63 12.56 11.06
N ARG A 96 3.66 13.51 11.99
CA ARG A 96 4.79 14.42 12.23
C ARG A 96 5.62 13.88 13.39
N ASN A 97 6.39 12.84 13.13
CA ASN A 97 7.24 12.19 14.13
C ASN A 97 8.67 12.09 13.56
N THR A 98 9.66 12.58 14.30
CA THR A 98 11.07 12.59 13.88
C THR A 98 11.66 11.19 13.70
N ALA A 99 11.07 10.17 14.34
CA ALA A 99 11.44 8.75 14.17
C ALA A 99 10.71 8.06 12.98
N VAL A 100 9.83 8.78 12.28
CA VAL A 100 9.04 8.27 11.16
C VAL A 100 9.20 9.22 9.98
N ILE A 101 10.29 9.03 9.24
CA ILE A 101 10.64 9.84 8.07
C ILE A 101 10.08 9.13 6.82
N PRO A 102 9.20 9.77 6.02
CA PRO A 102 8.73 9.20 4.76
C PRO A 102 9.88 8.88 3.79
N PHE A 103 9.69 7.85 2.98
CA PHE A 103 10.66 7.47 1.96
C PHE A 103 10.38 8.15 0.63
N GLU A 104 11.45 8.40 -0.12
CA GLU A 104 11.38 8.84 -1.51
C GLU A 104 11.19 7.64 -2.44
N SER A 105 10.57 7.86 -3.59
CA SER A 105 10.58 6.91 -4.70
C SER A 105 11.84 7.08 -5.54
N GLY A 106 12.30 6.00 -6.16
CA GLY A 106 13.42 6.02 -7.11
C GLY A 106 13.09 5.24 -8.38
N ASP A 107 14.01 5.29 -9.33
CA ASP A 107 13.87 4.66 -10.63
C ASP A 107 13.91 3.13 -10.52
N GLN A 108 13.30 2.47 -11.50
CA GLN A 108 13.29 1.02 -11.51
C GLN A 108 14.72 0.44 -11.71
N PRO A 109 15.22 -0.40 -10.78
CA PRO A 109 16.55 -1.00 -10.89
C PRO A 109 16.67 -1.94 -12.08
N LYS A 110 17.91 -2.12 -12.56
CA LYS A 110 18.24 -3.07 -13.64
C LYS A 110 18.17 -4.52 -13.14
N ARG A 111 18.00 -5.44 -14.08
CA ARG A 111 18.17 -6.88 -13.83
C ARG A 111 19.54 -7.15 -13.18
N GLY A 112 19.56 -8.00 -12.17
CA GLY A 112 20.74 -8.35 -11.37
C GLY A 112 21.03 -7.38 -10.21
N ALA A 113 20.33 -6.24 -10.12
CA ALA A 113 20.49 -5.34 -8.98
C ALA A 113 19.99 -5.98 -7.68
N GLU A 114 20.68 -5.68 -6.59
CA GLU A 114 20.24 -6.04 -5.23
C GLU A 114 19.18 -5.07 -4.73
N VAL A 115 18.15 -5.64 -4.10
CA VAL A 115 17.02 -4.93 -3.51
C VAL A 115 16.68 -5.53 -2.16
N GLY A 116 15.92 -4.79 -1.36
CA GLY A 116 15.41 -5.30 -0.09
C GLY A 116 13.93 -5.05 0.11
N VAL A 117 13.26 -5.95 0.81
CA VAL A 117 11.84 -5.85 1.14
C VAL A 117 11.68 -5.70 2.65
N VAL A 118 10.85 -4.74 3.06
CA VAL A 118 10.39 -4.64 4.45
C VAL A 118 8.91 -4.97 4.47
N SER A 119 8.54 -6.08 5.10
CA SER A 119 7.15 -6.52 5.12
C SER A 119 6.72 -7.08 6.46
N TYR A 120 5.41 -7.06 6.69
CA TYR A 120 4.75 -7.92 7.65
C TYR A 120 4.30 -9.19 6.92
N ALA A 121 4.23 -10.32 7.61
CA ALA A 121 3.63 -11.53 7.06
C ALA A 121 2.85 -12.30 8.14
N HIS A 122 2.05 -13.29 7.75
CA HIS A 122 1.13 -13.98 8.66
C HIS A 122 1.83 -14.59 9.88
N ASP A 123 3.01 -15.17 9.69
CA ASP A 123 3.88 -15.75 10.72
C ASP A 123 4.63 -14.70 11.58
N ARG A 124 4.62 -13.43 11.16
CA ARG A 124 5.34 -12.30 11.77
C ARG A 124 4.55 -11.00 11.72
N SER A 125 3.26 -11.08 12.03
CA SER A 125 2.34 -9.94 11.97
C SER A 125 2.61 -8.87 13.05
N GLU A 126 3.40 -9.23 14.07
CA GLU A 126 3.80 -8.40 15.20
C GLU A 126 5.14 -7.67 15.00
N ALA A 127 5.95 -8.01 14.00
CA ALA A 127 7.21 -7.29 13.75
C ALA A 127 7.61 -7.39 12.26
N PRO A 128 7.96 -6.27 11.60
CA PRO A 128 8.35 -6.32 10.21
C PRO A 128 9.71 -6.99 10.07
N SER A 129 9.86 -7.81 9.03
CA SER A 129 11.14 -8.39 8.63
C SER A 129 11.73 -7.58 7.49
N LEU A 130 13.01 -7.22 7.61
CA LEU A 130 13.80 -6.71 6.49
C LEU A 130 14.58 -7.88 5.87
N GLN A 131 14.32 -8.17 4.59
CA GLN A 131 15.16 -9.05 3.79
C GLN A 131 15.98 -8.17 2.84
N GLN A 132 17.31 -8.07 3.05
CA GLN A 132 18.18 -7.22 2.22
C GLN A 132 18.86 -7.96 1.06
N VAL A 133 18.77 -9.28 1.01
CA VAL A 133 19.47 -10.12 0.02
C VAL A 133 18.45 -10.73 -0.93
N CYS A 134 17.85 -9.90 -1.79
CA CYS A 134 17.16 -10.38 -2.97
C CYS A 134 17.57 -9.58 -4.20
N SER A 135 17.30 -10.15 -5.37
CA SER A 135 17.79 -9.65 -6.66
C SER A 135 16.67 -9.51 -7.67
N VAL A 136 16.80 -8.51 -8.53
CA VAL A 136 15.89 -8.30 -9.66
C VAL A 136 16.18 -9.35 -10.73
N MET A 137 15.27 -10.31 -10.90
CA MET A 137 15.40 -11.40 -11.86
C MET A 137 14.99 -10.97 -13.26
N ASN A 138 13.92 -10.19 -13.36
CA ASN A 138 13.41 -9.64 -14.62
C ASN A 138 12.61 -8.35 -14.39
N ARG A 139 12.47 -7.53 -15.43
CA ARG A 139 11.57 -6.37 -15.43
C ARG A 139 10.95 -6.16 -16.81
N GLN A 140 9.65 -5.89 -16.87
CA GLN A 140 8.96 -5.61 -18.13
C GLN A 140 7.65 -4.87 -17.86
N ALA A 141 7.37 -3.83 -18.67
CA ALA A 141 6.07 -3.12 -18.67
C ALA A 141 5.55 -2.71 -17.28
N GLY A 142 6.42 -2.16 -16.42
CA GLY A 142 6.03 -1.74 -15.06
C GLY A 142 5.95 -2.88 -14.03
N VAL A 143 6.23 -4.12 -14.43
CA VAL A 143 6.33 -5.29 -13.54
C VAL A 143 7.79 -5.59 -13.22
N MET A 144 8.05 -5.98 -11.98
CA MET A 144 9.35 -6.45 -11.49
C MET A 144 9.22 -7.86 -10.92
N VAL A 145 10.08 -8.78 -11.35
CA VAL A 145 10.20 -10.12 -10.77
C VAL A 145 11.47 -10.18 -9.94
N MET A 146 11.35 -10.63 -8.70
CA MET A 146 12.43 -10.61 -7.71
C MET A 146 12.54 -11.94 -6.99
N SER A 147 13.74 -12.30 -6.57
CA SER A 147 14.02 -13.48 -5.74
C SER A 147 13.68 -13.28 -4.25
N CYS A 148 12.92 -12.23 -3.90
CA CYS A 148 12.55 -11.95 -2.51
C CYS A 148 11.55 -12.99 -2.00
N ASP A 149 11.70 -13.38 -0.74
CA ASP A 149 10.77 -14.28 -0.08
C ASP A 149 9.63 -13.45 0.52
N VAL A 150 8.46 -13.61 -0.07
CA VAL A 150 7.24 -12.90 0.34
C VAL A 150 6.16 -13.92 0.67
N ASP A 151 5.31 -13.56 1.63
CA ASP A 151 4.19 -14.38 2.06
C ASP A 151 2.95 -13.52 2.33
N PHE A 152 1.83 -14.15 2.69
CA PHE A 152 0.59 -13.47 3.03
C PHE A 152 0.82 -12.35 4.04
N GLY A 153 0.36 -11.14 3.73
CA GLY A 153 0.61 -9.92 4.51
C GLY A 153 1.71 -9.01 3.94
N SER A 154 2.58 -9.55 3.08
CA SER A 154 3.61 -8.78 2.39
C SER A 154 3.05 -7.95 1.22
N SER A 155 1.79 -8.17 0.84
CA SER A 155 1.07 -7.31 -0.09
C SER A 155 1.19 -5.83 0.28
N GLY A 156 1.55 -5.00 -0.68
CA GLY A 156 1.76 -3.57 -0.46
C GLY A 156 3.11 -3.21 0.16
N ALA A 157 3.97 -4.19 0.45
CA ALA A 157 5.29 -3.92 1.01
C ALA A 157 6.19 -3.15 0.04
N PRO A 158 6.97 -2.18 0.54
CA PRO A 158 7.96 -1.49 -0.27
C PRO A 158 9.14 -2.40 -0.60
N VAL A 159 9.60 -2.28 -1.83
CA VAL A 159 10.90 -2.77 -2.29
C VAL A 159 11.85 -1.57 -2.37
N PHE A 160 13.00 -1.70 -1.73
CA PHE A 160 14.01 -0.65 -1.64
C PHE A 160 15.22 -0.94 -2.53
N SER A 161 15.70 0.11 -3.20
CA SER A 161 17.06 0.18 -3.75
C SER A 161 17.98 0.88 -2.75
N PHE A 162 19.20 0.38 -2.63
CA PHE A 162 20.24 0.92 -1.73
C PHE A 162 21.42 1.56 -2.47
N THR A 163 21.26 1.83 -3.77
CA THR A 163 22.33 2.37 -4.63
C THR A 163 22.66 3.84 -4.36
N GLY A 164 21.73 4.60 -3.77
CA GLY A 164 21.90 6.01 -3.41
C GLY A 164 22.26 6.23 -1.93
N ALA A 165 22.37 7.51 -1.53
CA ALA A 165 22.69 7.89 -0.15
C ALA A 165 21.60 7.51 0.88
N ARG A 166 20.36 7.34 0.43
CA ARG A 166 19.22 6.90 1.23
C ARG A 166 18.47 5.79 0.50
N PRO A 167 17.85 4.84 1.20
CA PRO A 167 16.98 3.86 0.58
C PRO A 167 15.81 4.53 -0.14
N GLN A 168 15.52 4.11 -1.37
CA GLN A 168 14.42 4.62 -2.18
C GLN A 168 13.46 3.49 -2.53
N ILE A 169 12.15 3.78 -2.52
CA ILE A 169 11.12 2.81 -2.92
C ILE A 169 11.10 2.72 -4.45
N VAL A 170 11.33 1.53 -4.97
CA VAL A 170 11.39 1.27 -6.43
C VAL A 170 10.25 0.38 -6.92
N SER A 171 9.63 -0.39 -6.02
CA SER A 171 8.51 -1.26 -6.34
C SER A 171 7.62 -1.48 -5.10
N VAL A 172 6.38 -1.90 -5.33
CA VAL A 172 5.45 -2.39 -4.30
C VAL A 172 5.18 -3.88 -4.55
N VAL A 173 5.22 -4.73 -3.52
CA VAL A 173 4.90 -6.15 -3.66
C VAL A 173 3.40 -6.32 -3.97
N ALA A 174 3.11 -6.96 -5.10
CA ALA A 174 1.75 -7.17 -5.60
C ALA A 174 1.32 -8.64 -5.47
N ALA A 175 2.22 -9.58 -5.76
CA ALA A 175 1.91 -11.00 -5.76
C ALA A 175 3.12 -11.89 -5.45
N LYS A 176 2.83 -13.14 -5.10
CA LYS A 176 3.78 -14.25 -5.05
C LYS A 176 3.52 -15.16 -6.26
N ALA A 177 4.57 -15.64 -6.90
CA ALA A 177 4.49 -16.59 -8.00
C ALA A 177 5.59 -17.66 -7.89
N SER A 178 5.57 -18.62 -8.81
CA SER A 178 6.63 -19.63 -8.97
C SER A 178 7.23 -19.52 -10.36
N MET A 179 8.55 -19.55 -10.43
CA MET A 179 9.34 -19.53 -11.67
C MET A 179 10.43 -20.59 -11.55
N ASP A 180 10.47 -21.52 -12.51
CA ASP A 180 11.43 -22.65 -12.51
C ASP A 180 11.49 -23.43 -11.18
N GLY A 181 10.33 -23.59 -10.51
CA GLY A 181 10.21 -24.27 -9.23
C GLY A 181 10.65 -23.47 -8.01
N GLN A 182 11.07 -22.21 -8.19
CA GLN A 182 11.43 -21.29 -7.12
C GLN A 182 10.32 -20.26 -6.85
N SER A 183 10.06 -19.96 -5.58
CA SER A 183 9.16 -18.86 -5.21
C SER A 183 9.80 -17.52 -5.58
N VAL A 184 9.02 -16.65 -6.22
CA VAL A 184 9.43 -15.30 -6.60
C VAL A 184 8.37 -14.28 -6.16
N ALA A 185 8.84 -13.08 -5.85
CA ALA A 185 7.98 -11.93 -5.61
C ALA A 185 7.77 -11.16 -6.91
N ILE A 186 6.51 -10.78 -7.18
CA ILE A 186 6.17 -9.88 -8.28
C ILE A 186 5.74 -8.54 -7.69
N GLY A 187 6.30 -7.46 -8.21
CA GLY A 187 6.01 -6.12 -7.78
C GLY A 187 5.68 -5.15 -8.90
N THR A 188 4.97 -4.10 -8.51
CA THR A 188 4.56 -2.97 -9.35
C THR A 188 5.59 -1.85 -9.23
N ALA A 189 6.12 -1.37 -10.36
CA ALA A 189 7.05 -0.24 -10.37
C ALA A 189 6.38 1.05 -9.86
N VAL A 190 7.12 1.84 -9.07
CA VAL A 190 6.57 3.01 -8.35
C VAL A 190 6.78 4.33 -9.08
N GLU A 191 7.81 4.43 -9.92
CA GLU A 191 8.29 5.67 -10.56
C GLU A 191 7.15 6.52 -11.16
N HIS A 192 6.50 6.04 -12.23
CA HIS A 192 5.39 6.76 -12.87
C HIS A 192 4.08 6.66 -12.08
N SER A 193 3.84 5.51 -11.46
CA SER A 193 2.59 5.21 -10.76
C SER A 193 2.35 6.14 -9.57
N LEU A 194 3.39 6.52 -8.82
CA LEU A 194 3.24 7.39 -7.66
C LEU A 194 2.79 8.80 -8.07
N GLN A 195 3.37 9.36 -9.14
CA GLN A 195 2.95 10.67 -9.62
C GLN A 195 1.51 10.62 -10.14
N LEU A 196 1.17 9.62 -10.94
CA LEU A 196 -0.20 9.41 -11.41
C LEU A 196 -1.19 9.36 -10.24
N LEU A 197 -0.91 8.55 -9.20
CA LEU A 197 -1.79 8.45 -8.03
C LEU A 197 -1.91 9.77 -7.27
N ARG A 198 -0.85 10.57 -7.18
CA ARG A 198 -0.93 11.92 -6.58
C ARG A 198 -1.83 12.83 -7.41
N ASP A 199 -1.76 12.74 -8.73
CA ASP A 199 -2.59 13.53 -9.64
C ASP A 199 -4.07 13.11 -9.52
N GLU A 200 -4.35 11.81 -9.50
CA GLU A 200 -5.69 11.23 -9.23
C GLU A 200 -6.28 11.77 -7.91
N LEU A 201 -5.48 11.78 -6.84
CA LEU A 201 -5.89 12.25 -5.53
C LEU A 201 -6.17 13.76 -5.55
N SER A 202 -5.29 14.54 -6.19
CA SER A 202 -5.43 16.00 -6.31
C SER A 202 -6.66 16.41 -7.13
N ALA A 203 -7.05 15.57 -8.09
CA ALA A 203 -8.23 15.75 -8.91
C ALA A 203 -9.53 15.30 -8.21
N GLY A 204 -9.46 14.88 -6.94
CA GLY A 204 -10.63 14.50 -6.16
C GLY A 204 -11.23 13.13 -6.52
N ARG A 205 -10.46 12.25 -7.18
CA ARG A 205 -10.90 10.89 -7.57
C ARG A 205 -10.75 9.86 -6.44
N GLY A 206 -10.45 10.31 -5.22
CA GLY A 206 -10.35 9.47 -4.04
C GLY A 206 -11.69 8.87 -3.62
N PHE A 207 -11.69 7.57 -3.35
CA PHE A 207 -12.80 6.87 -2.72
C PHE A 207 -12.74 7.05 -1.21
N GLY A 208 -13.88 7.15 -0.51
CA GLY A 208 -13.93 7.25 0.95
C GLY A 208 -14.22 8.65 1.50
N LEU A 209 -14.09 9.69 0.66
CA LEU A 209 -14.88 10.90 0.88
C LEU A 209 -16.34 10.46 0.86
N SER A 210 -17.09 10.77 1.93
CA SER A 210 -18.53 10.56 1.95
C SER A 210 -19.08 10.96 0.60
N SER A 211 -19.74 10.04 -0.09
CA SER A 211 -20.47 10.32 -1.32
C SER A 211 -21.64 11.24 -0.96
N SER A 212 -21.32 12.52 -0.76
CA SER A 212 -22.25 13.63 -0.73
C SER A 212 -22.76 13.80 -2.17
N GLY A 213 -23.67 12.92 -2.57
CA GLY A 213 -24.14 12.88 -3.95
C GLY A 213 -25.11 11.74 -4.26
N SER A 214 -26.17 11.59 -3.46
CA SER A 214 -27.56 11.30 -3.93
C SER A 214 -28.45 10.83 -2.77
N GLY A 215 -29.45 11.65 -2.43
CA GLY A 215 -30.75 11.21 -1.90
C GLY A 215 -30.81 10.57 -0.51
N THR A 216 -31.05 11.38 0.53
CA THR A 216 -32.32 11.39 1.29
C THR A 216 -32.18 12.27 2.54
N ASN A 217 -33.02 13.31 2.62
CA ASN A 217 -33.23 14.11 3.82
C ASN A 217 -33.61 13.19 4.99
N LYS A 218 -32.70 12.99 5.94
CA LYS A 218 -33.07 12.55 7.29
C LYS A 218 -33.17 13.80 8.16
N ASN A 219 -34.38 14.33 8.25
CA ASN A 219 -34.77 15.31 9.26
C ASN A 219 -34.43 14.75 10.65
N ILE A 220 -33.34 15.24 11.25
CA ILE A 220 -33.08 15.04 12.68
C ILE A 220 -33.70 16.23 13.40
N GLY A 221 -34.95 16.05 13.83
CA GLY A 221 -35.65 17.02 14.67
C GLY A 221 -34.98 17.08 16.04
N ALA A 222 -34.27 18.17 16.32
CA ALA A 222 -33.84 18.52 17.67
C ALA A 222 -35.02 19.15 18.42
N ARG A 223 -35.50 18.48 19.47
CA ARG A 223 -36.53 18.97 20.38
C ARG A 223 -35.85 19.82 21.47
N PHE A 224 -35.91 21.14 21.36
CA PHE A 224 -35.45 22.05 22.41
C PHE A 224 -36.49 22.10 23.54
N ILE A 225 -36.07 21.77 24.76
CA ILE A 225 -36.78 22.07 25.99
C ILE A 225 -36.34 23.48 26.41
N ARG A 226 -37.29 24.41 26.58
CA ARG A 226 -37.04 25.75 27.13
C ARG A 226 -37.31 25.75 28.64
N PRO A 227 -36.60 26.56 29.43
CA PRO A 227 -37.03 26.89 30.80
C PRO A 227 -38.30 27.74 30.81
#